data_AF-A0A6G2W3Z2-F1
#
_entry.id   AF-A0A6G2W3Z2-F1
#
_cell.length_a   1.000
_cell.length_b   1.000
_cell.length_c   1.000
_cell.angle_alpha   90.00
_cell.angle_beta   90.00
_cell.angle_gamma   90.00
#
_symmetry.space_group_name_H-M   'P 1'
#
loop_
_entity.id
_entity.type
_entity.pdbx_description
1 polymer ?
#
loop_
_entity_poly.entity_id
_entity_poly.type
_entity_poly.pdbx_seq_one_letter_code
_entity_poly.pdbx_strand_id
1 'polypeptide(L)'
;SLLDYHLGFYRPTGAEQPEWSPSVLPPDRLPPETRTLTGLIDELRPYLQVTLHGTDLGGSWVQLTKDVPGLAEPFAKSAAELHIPVETGASDAAGWPASGPGVHVMPGPGTGAAYPSMPDDARHSTWYHAHRYGGLTAVVEVPMWASDLVDDPAPHPSPAAAMRRLAARLLRDARDVERILADALPRLDGVDGPLLRAARWALELVPGLAEDWIHTPPAGTTMAYVGSVDAFGRRLPLRAAAMLLRVLREADDRAAPRLEQLVATWCDAFALRFRARWVPLEHQVEHQSRTVLVAAQQARPRAA
;
A
#
# COMPACT_ATOMS: atom_id res chain seq x y z
N SER A 1 -8.40 14.24 11.36
CA SER A 1 -6.95 14.54 11.20
C SER A 1 -6.21 13.26 10.86
N LEU A 2 -4.89 13.28 10.58
CA LEU A 2 -4.11 12.02 10.45
C LEU A 2 -4.19 11.20 11.74
N LEU A 3 -4.17 11.85 12.91
CA LEU A 3 -4.27 11.18 14.20
C LEU A 3 -5.61 10.44 14.35
N ASP A 4 -6.73 11.11 14.12
CA ASP A 4 -8.07 10.49 14.28
C ASP A 4 -8.24 9.24 13.41
N TYR A 5 -7.71 9.27 12.19
CA TYR A 5 -7.69 8.11 11.30
C TYR A 5 -6.86 6.96 11.86
N HIS A 6 -5.65 7.25 12.33
CA HIS A 6 -4.78 6.21 12.89
C HIS A 6 -5.34 5.65 14.20
N LEU A 7 -6.02 6.44 15.04
CA LEU A 7 -6.66 5.93 16.26
C LEU A 7 -7.75 4.87 15.98
N GLY A 8 -8.36 4.90 14.80
CA GLY A 8 -9.33 3.90 14.34
C GLY A 8 -8.77 2.84 13.38
N PHE A 9 -7.47 2.88 13.07
CA PHE A 9 -6.88 2.09 12.00
C PHE A 9 -6.96 0.58 12.25
N TYR A 10 -7.20 -0.16 11.18
CA TYR A 10 -7.05 -1.62 11.14
C TYR A 10 -6.69 -2.04 9.71
N ARG A 11 -5.64 -2.85 9.57
CA ARG A 11 -5.34 -3.58 8.34
C ARG A 11 -4.98 -5.02 8.73
N PRO A 12 -5.69 -6.04 8.23
CA PRO A 12 -5.40 -7.42 8.57
C PRO A 12 -4.00 -7.87 8.12
N THR A 13 -3.54 -8.99 8.64
CA THR A 13 -2.36 -9.69 8.07
C THR A 13 -2.60 -10.07 6.61
N GLY A 14 -1.55 -10.32 5.82
CA GLY A 14 -1.72 -10.76 4.42
C GLY A 14 -2.63 -11.99 4.26
N ALA A 15 -2.55 -12.93 5.20
CA ALA A 15 -3.37 -14.15 5.22
C ALA A 15 -4.87 -13.88 5.44
N GLU A 16 -5.20 -12.77 6.10
CA GLU A 16 -6.56 -12.35 6.42
C GLU A 16 -7.11 -11.31 5.42
N GLN A 17 -6.32 -10.89 4.43
CA GLN A 17 -6.75 -9.96 3.38
C GLN A 17 -7.31 -10.74 2.18
N PRO A 18 -8.62 -10.63 1.84
CA PRO A 18 -9.25 -11.50 0.84
C PRO A 18 -8.58 -11.50 -0.54
N GLU A 19 -8.11 -10.33 -0.99
CA GLU A 19 -7.49 -10.23 -2.31
C GLU A 19 -6.03 -10.72 -2.33
N TRP A 20 -5.36 -10.71 -1.18
CA TRP A 20 -3.93 -11.03 -1.01
C TRP A 20 -3.65 -12.42 -0.47
N SER A 21 -4.61 -13.02 0.24
CA SER A 21 -4.43 -14.30 0.92
C SER A 21 -3.89 -15.43 0.02
N PRO A 22 -4.19 -15.53 -1.30
CA PRO A 22 -3.60 -16.58 -2.13
C PRO A 22 -2.09 -16.40 -2.39
N SER A 23 -1.53 -15.21 -2.15
CA SER A 23 -0.08 -14.99 -2.20
C SER A 23 0.66 -15.57 -0.99
N VAL A 24 -0.05 -15.85 0.12
CA VAL A 24 0.58 -16.26 1.39
C VAL A 24 -0.04 -17.49 2.03
N LEU A 25 -1.14 -18.02 1.49
CA LEU A 25 -1.83 -19.22 1.98
C LEU A 25 -2.03 -20.25 0.87
N PRO A 26 -1.98 -21.55 1.21
CA PRO A 26 -2.36 -22.60 0.27
C PRO A 26 -3.89 -22.61 0.03
N PRO A 27 -4.36 -23.20 -1.10
CA PRO A 27 -5.77 -23.19 -1.49
C PRO A 27 -6.78 -23.68 -0.44
N ASP A 28 -6.41 -24.66 0.38
CA ASP A 28 -7.24 -25.26 1.43
C ASP A 28 -7.40 -24.37 2.67
N ARG A 29 -6.61 -23.29 2.77
CA ARG A 29 -6.64 -22.34 3.90
C ARG A 29 -7.17 -20.95 3.51
N LEU A 30 -7.60 -20.76 2.27
CA LEU A 30 -8.09 -19.47 1.79
C LEU A 30 -9.38 -19.04 2.54
N PRO A 31 -9.50 -17.76 2.93
CA PRO A 31 -10.73 -17.19 3.48
C PRO A 31 -11.95 -17.43 2.58
N PRO A 32 -13.17 -17.54 3.15
CA PRO A 32 -14.39 -17.72 2.38
C PRO A 32 -14.62 -16.57 1.38
N GLU A 33 -14.24 -15.34 1.71
CA GLU A 33 -14.32 -14.17 0.82
C GLU A 33 -13.44 -14.35 -0.41
N THR A 34 -12.20 -14.82 -0.22
CA THR A 34 -11.26 -15.13 -1.31
C THR A 34 -11.83 -16.19 -2.24
N ARG A 35 -12.36 -17.28 -1.69
CA ARG A 35 -12.97 -18.38 -2.46
C ARG A 35 -14.20 -17.92 -3.23
N THR A 36 -14.99 -17.02 -2.65
CA THR A 36 -16.16 -16.44 -3.30
C THR A 36 -15.74 -15.54 -4.45
N LEU A 37 -14.76 -14.66 -4.24
CA LEU A 37 -14.26 -13.75 -5.27
C LEU A 37 -13.68 -14.52 -6.46
N THR A 38 -12.80 -15.50 -6.24
CA THR A 38 -12.23 -16.30 -7.33
C THR A 38 -13.29 -17.18 -8.02
N GLY A 39 -14.26 -17.71 -7.28
CA GLY A 39 -15.41 -18.42 -7.84
C GLY A 39 -16.28 -17.55 -8.76
N LEU A 40 -16.54 -16.29 -8.37
CA LEU A 40 -17.26 -15.33 -9.22
C LEU A 40 -16.47 -14.97 -10.47
N ILE A 41 -15.15 -14.82 -10.37
CA ILE A 41 -14.29 -14.59 -11.54
C ILE A 41 -14.31 -15.82 -12.48
N ASP A 42 -14.32 -17.04 -11.92
CA ASP A 42 -14.44 -18.29 -12.69
C ASP A 42 -15.76 -18.40 -13.46
N GLU A 43 -16.86 -17.97 -12.82
CA GLU A 43 -18.20 -17.96 -13.40
C GLU A 43 -18.36 -16.86 -14.46
N LEU A 44 -18.01 -15.61 -14.12
CA LEU A 44 -18.27 -14.44 -14.95
C LEU A 44 -17.23 -14.22 -16.04
N ARG A 45 -16.00 -14.71 -15.85
CA ARG A 45 -14.87 -14.60 -16.79
C ARG A 45 -14.69 -13.15 -17.30
N PRO A 46 -14.53 -12.17 -16.40
CA PRO A 46 -14.54 -10.77 -16.78
C PRO A 46 -13.35 -10.43 -17.70
N TYR A 47 -13.59 -9.63 -18.73
CA TYR A 47 -12.50 -9.05 -19.53
C TYR A 47 -11.71 -8.01 -18.73
N LEU A 48 -12.36 -7.37 -17.75
CA LEU A 48 -11.78 -6.40 -16.82
C LEU A 48 -12.38 -6.57 -15.42
N GLN A 49 -11.53 -6.76 -14.42
CA GLN A 49 -11.81 -6.52 -13.02
C GLN A 49 -11.22 -5.15 -12.65
N VAL A 50 -11.96 -4.34 -11.89
CA VAL A 50 -11.40 -3.13 -11.29
C VAL A 50 -11.59 -3.23 -9.78
N THR A 51 -10.50 -3.07 -9.04
CA THR A 51 -10.53 -3.02 -7.58
C THR A 51 -10.13 -1.62 -7.10
N LEU A 52 -10.89 -1.10 -6.14
CA LEU A 52 -10.78 0.28 -5.67
C LEU A 52 -10.04 0.29 -4.34
N HIS A 53 -8.89 0.93 -4.32
CA HIS A 53 -8.00 0.99 -3.16
C HIS A 53 -7.77 2.42 -2.70
N GLY A 54 -7.35 2.52 -1.45
CA GLY A 54 -6.95 3.77 -0.83
C GLY A 54 -5.54 3.66 -0.27
N THR A 55 -4.68 4.61 -0.64
CA THR A 55 -3.44 4.84 0.08
C THR A 55 -3.71 5.87 1.19
N ASP A 56 -3.09 5.71 2.35
CA ASP A 56 -3.25 6.69 3.43
C ASP A 56 -2.81 8.07 2.94
N LEU A 57 -1.55 8.19 2.57
CA LEU A 57 -0.92 9.43 2.16
C LEU A 57 -0.07 9.21 0.92
N GLY A 58 -0.16 10.11 -0.06
CA GLY A 58 0.65 10.07 -1.27
C GLY A 58 -0.06 10.75 -2.44
N GLY A 59 0.05 10.12 -3.61
CA GLY A 59 -0.66 10.51 -4.83
C GLY A 59 -1.50 9.35 -5.33
N SER A 60 -2.29 9.59 -6.38
CA SER A 60 -3.03 8.53 -7.04
C SER A 60 -2.16 7.84 -8.09
N TRP A 61 -2.35 6.53 -8.24
CA TRP A 61 -1.71 5.72 -9.26
C TRP A 61 -2.56 4.47 -9.56
N VAL A 62 -2.22 3.77 -10.64
CA VAL A 62 -2.90 2.55 -11.09
C VAL A 62 -1.89 1.43 -11.24
N GLN A 63 -2.24 0.28 -10.67
CA GLN A 63 -1.56 -0.98 -10.95
C GLN A 63 -2.35 -1.78 -11.98
N LEU A 64 -1.72 -2.13 -13.08
CA LEU A 64 -2.31 -2.95 -14.13
C LEU A 64 -1.65 -4.32 -14.17
N THR A 65 -2.43 -5.39 -14.09
CA THR A 65 -1.90 -6.76 -14.28
C THR A 65 -1.57 -7.05 -15.75
N LYS A 66 -2.11 -6.25 -16.68
CA LYS A 66 -1.82 -6.22 -18.12
C LYS A 66 -2.05 -4.80 -18.61
N ASP A 67 -1.22 -4.34 -19.54
CA ASP A 67 -1.32 -2.98 -20.09
C ASP A 67 -2.71 -2.66 -20.67
N VAL A 68 -3.15 -1.41 -20.43
CA VAL A 68 -4.37 -0.81 -20.96
C VAL A 68 -3.96 0.49 -21.68
N PRO A 69 -3.58 0.39 -22.97
CA PRO A 69 -3.11 1.54 -23.72
C PRO A 69 -4.11 2.70 -23.71
N GLY A 70 -3.61 3.93 -23.50
CA GLY A 70 -4.45 5.13 -23.46
C GLY A 70 -5.12 5.42 -22.13
N LEU A 71 -4.88 4.65 -21.06
CA LEU A 71 -5.41 4.94 -19.73
C LEU A 71 -4.73 6.14 -19.05
N ALA A 72 -3.43 6.33 -19.27
CA ALA A 72 -2.63 7.28 -18.48
C ALA A 72 -3.05 8.75 -18.64
N GLU A 73 -3.39 9.20 -19.85
CA GLU A 73 -3.79 10.60 -20.07
C GLU A 73 -5.12 10.96 -19.41
N PRO A 74 -6.22 10.20 -19.61
CA PRO A 74 -7.49 10.50 -18.92
C PRO A 74 -7.40 10.35 -17.41
N PHE A 75 -6.60 9.38 -16.93
CA PHE A 75 -6.30 9.21 -15.51
C PHE A 75 -5.64 10.48 -14.93
N ALA A 76 -4.53 10.92 -15.51
CA ALA A 76 -3.81 12.11 -15.06
C ALA A 76 -4.66 13.38 -15.16
N LYS A 77 -5.46 13.51 -16.23
CA LYS A 77 -6.41 14.62 -16.40
C LYS A 77 -7.45 14.65 -15.27
N SER A 78 -8.04 13.51 -14.94
CA SER A 78 -8.99 13.41 -13.84
C SER A 78 -8.35 13.78 -12.50
N ALA A 79 -7.12 13.33 -12.25
CA ALA A 79 -6.40 13.65 -11.02
C ALA A 79 -6.14 15.16 -10.91
N ALA A 80 -5.70 15.78 -12.00
CA ALA A 80 -5.45 17.23 -12.07
C ALA A 80 -6.72 18.07 -11.83
N GLU A 81 -7.84 17.71 -12.45
CA GLU A 81 -9.14 18.40 -12.26
C GLU A 81 -9.65 18.33 -10.82
N LEU A 82 -9.27 17.29 -10.07
CA LEU A 82 -9.68 17.06 -8.68
C LEU A 82 -8.61 17.46 -7.67
N HIS A 83 -7.50 18.04 -8.14
CA HIS A 83 -6.33 18.43 -7.35
C HIS A 83 -5.73 17.26 -6.56
N ILE A 84 -5.56 16.12 -7.22
CA ILE A 84 -4.91 14.93 -6.67
C ILE A 84 -3.57 14.75 -7.41
N PRO A 85 -2.42 14.75 -6.71
CA PRO A 85 -1.12 14.46 -7.31
C PRO A 85 -1.08 13.07 -7.92
N VAL A 86 -0.35 12.90 -9.03
CA VAL A 86 -0.11 11.58 -9.63
C VAL A 86 1.20 11.03 -9.07
N GLU A 87 1.14 9.88 -8.42
CA GLU A 87 2.32 9.23 -7.84
C GLU A 87 3.09 8.47 -8.93
N THR A 88 4.14 9.09 -9.47
CA THR A 88 4.87 8.58 -10.64
C THR A 88 5.92 7.51 -10.30
N GLY A 89 6.26 7.37 -9.02
CA GLY A 89 7.26 6.44 -8.51
C GLY A 89 6.75 5.64 -7.33
N ALA A 90 5.52 5.11 -7.42
CA ALA A 90 4.90 4.34 -6.34
C ALA A 90 5.82 3.20 -5.87
N SER A 91 6.13 3.18 -4.58
CA SER A 91 7.01 2.18 -3.96
C SER A 91 6.44 0.76 -4.05
N ASP A 92 5.12 0.61 -3.98
CA ASP A 92 4.43 -0.67 -4.17
C ASP A 92 4.61 -1.23 -5.62
N ALA A 93 4.88 -0.36 -6.60
CA ALA A 93 5.18 -0.72 -7.99
C ALA A 93 6.67 -0.54 -8.35
N ALA A 94 7.56 -0.60 -7.35
CA ALA A 94 8.99 -0.40 -7.55
C ALA A 94 9.56 -1.34 -8.63
N GLY A 95 10.21 -0.75 -9.64
CA GLY A 95 10.85 -1.48 -10.74
C GLY A 95 9.90 -1.98 -11.83
N TRP A 96 8.59 -1.68 -11.71
CA TRP A 96 7.62 -2.08 -12.73
C TRP A 96 7.68 -1.13 -13.94
N PRO A 97 7.47 -1.65 -15.17
CA PRO A 97 7.29 -0.78 -16.33
C PRO A 97 6.08 0.14 -16.14
N ALA A 98 6.16 1.35 -16.68
CA ALA A 98 5.05 2.30 -16.67
C ALA A 98 4.51 2.51 -18.09
N SER A 99 3.19 2.49 -18.25
CA SER A 99 2.51 2.84 -19.50
C SER A 99 2.26 4.35 -19.64
N GLY A 100 2.52 5.09 -18.57
CA GLY A 100 2.46 6.54 -18.48
C GLY A 100 2.58 7.00 -17.01
N PRO A 101 2.54 8.31 -16.74
CA PRO A 101 2.63 8.83 -15.38
C PRO A 101 1.59 8.19 -14.45
N GLY A 102 2.04 7.56 -13.37
CA GLY A 102 1.19 6.90 -12.38
C GLY A 102 0.45 5.66 -12.87
N VAL A 103 0.77 5.11 -14.04
CA VAL A 103 0.17 3.85 -14.53
C VAL A 103 1.27 2.81 -14.68
N HIS A 104 1.34 1.88 -13.74
CA HIS A 104 2.35 0.83 -13.66
C HIS A 104 1.78 -0.51 -14.09
N VAL A 105 2.56 -1.29 -14.86
CA VAL A 105 2.15 -2.60 -15.37
C VAL A 105 2.98 -3.68 -14.69
N MET A 106 2.29 -4.70 -14.17
CA MET A 106 2.91 -5.86 -13.57
C MET A 106 3.87 -6.53 -14.56
N PRO A 107 5.12 -6.80 -14.16
CA PRO A 107 6.06 -7.44 -15.05
C PRO A 107 5.66 -8.89 -15.32
N GLY A 108 6.07 -9.39 -16.49
CA GLY A 108 5.85 -10.79 -16.87
C GLY A 108 6.57 -11.80 -15.96
N PRO A 109 6.31 -13.09 -16.14
CA PRO A 109 7.01 -14.16 -15.42
C PRO A 109 8.54 -14.04 -15.59
N GLY A 110 9.30 -14.29 -14.52
CA GLY A 110 10.77 -14.26 -14.53
C GLY A 110 11.40 -12.92 -14.14
N THR A 111 10.63 -11.85 -14.00
CA THR A 111 11.12 -10.60 -13.39
C THR A 111 11.13 -10.74 -11.87
N GLY A 112 12.27 -10.42 -11.25
CA GLY A 112 12.44 -10.41 -9.80
C GLY A 112 11.71 -9.23 -9.12
N ALA A 113 11.31 -9.41 -7.87
CA ALA A 113 10.73 -8.33 -7.06
C ALA A 113 11.82 -7.30 -6.69
N ALA A 114 11.46 -6.01 -6.69
CA ALA A 114 12.36 -4.96 -6.21
C ALA A 114 12.63 -5.07 -4.70
N TYR A 115 11.69 -5.60 -3.93
CA TYR A 115 11.80 -5.88 -2.50
C TYR A 115 11.54 -7.36 -2.23
N PRO A 116 12.55 -8.24 -2.40
CA PRO A 116 12.38 -9.69 -2.30
C PRO A 116 12.02 -10.19 -0.89
N SER A 117 12.22 -9.39 0.15
CA SER A 117 11.82 -9.76 1.52
C SER A 117 10.32 -9.64 1.77
N MET A 118 9.60 -8.87 0.95
CA MET A 118 8.18 -8.66 1.10
C MET A 118 7.39 -9.86 0.57
N PRO A 119 6.29 -10.27 1.23
CA PRO A 119 5.44 -11.36 0.77
C PRO A 119 4.58 -10.98 -0.46
N ASP A 120 4.72 -9.75 -0.96
CA ASP A 120 3.84 -9.11 -1.93
C ASP A 120 4.17 -9.56 -3.37
N ASP A 121 3.88 -10.82 -3.69
CA ASP A 121 3.78 -11.24 -5.10
C ASP A 121 2.34 -11.15 -5.57
N ALA A 122 2.01 -10.01 -6.19
CA ALA A 122 0.70 -9.72 -6.76
C ALA A 122 0.28 -10.69 -7.87
N ARG A 123 1.20 -11.46 -8.46
CA ARG A 123 0.88 -12.50 -9.45
C ARG A 123 0.17 -13.70 -8.82
N HIS A 124 0.38 -13.91 -7.52
CA HIS A 124 -0.30 -14.96 -6.76
C HIS A 124 -1.56 -14.43 -6.07
N SER A 125 -1.92 -13.16 -6.20
CA SER A 125 -3.12 -12.61 -5.57
C SER A 125 -4.36 -12.87 -6.43
N THR A 126 -5.54 -12.60 -5.89
CA THR A 126 -6.80 -12.69 -6.64
C THR A 126 -6.82 -11.77 -7.86
N TRP A 127 -6.02 -10.70 -7.87
CA TRP A 127 -5.94 -9.76 -8.99
C TRP A 127 -5.46 -10.42 -10.28
N TYR A 128 -4.64 -11.47 -10.20
CA TYR A 128 -4.18 -12.17 -11.39
C TYR A 128 -5.17 -13.23 -11.89
N HIS A 129 -6.21 -13.57 -11.11
CA HIS A 129 -7.11 -14.69 -11.42
C HIS A 129 -7.86 -14.52 -12.75
N ALA A 130 -8.21 -13.28 -13.12
CA ALA A 130 -8.87 -12.97 -14.39
C ALA A 130 -8.05 -13.36 -15.64
N HIS A 131 -6.71 -13.43 -15.52
CA HIS A 131 -5.83 -13.82 -16.63
C HIS A 131 -6.10 -15.22 -17.16
N ARG A 132 -6.62 -16.12 -16.30
CA ARG A 132 -7.04 -17.48 -16.69
C ARG A 132 -8.05 -17.48 -17.84
N TYR A 133 -8.81 -16.39 -17.99
CA TYR A 133 -9.85 -16.22 -19.00
C TYR A 133 -9.50 -15.15 -20.04
N GLY A 134 -8.24 -14.70 -20.07
CA GLY A 134 -7.78 -13.62 -20.95
C GLY A 134 -8.15 -12.21 -20.48
N GLY A 135 -8.78 -12.08 -19.31
CA GLY A 135 -9.09 -10.80 -18.67
C GLY A 135 -7.87 -10.18 -17.97
N LEU A 136 -8.08 -9.00 -17.40
CA LEU A 136 -7.08 -8.29 -16.60
C LEU A 136 -7.71 -7.59 -15.40
N THR A 137 -6.88 -7.25 -14.43
CA THR A 137 -7.25 -6.40 -13.28
C THR A 137 -6.54 -5.05 -13.32
N ALA A 138 -7.30 -3.99 -13.05
CA ALA A 138 -6.80 -2.66 -12.72
C ALA A 138 -7.06 -2.37 -11.22
N VAL A 139 -5.99 -2.07 -10.47
CA VAL A 139 -6.05 -1.62 -9.07
C VAL A 139 -5.91 -0.11 -9.09
N VAL A 140 -6.93 0.60 -8.62
CA VAL A 140 -6.93 2.07 -8.61
C VAL A 140 -6.68 2.56 -7.19
N GLU A 141 -5.52 3.17 -6.97
CA GLU A 141 -5.09 3.69 -5.67
C GLU A 141 -5.35 5.20 -5.62
N VAL A 142 -6.15 5.66 -4.66
CA VAL A 142 -6.42 7.10 -4.46
C VAL A 142 -6.08 7.50 -3.02
N PRO A 143 -5.35 8.61 -2.80
CA PRO A 143 -4.92 8.99 -1.47
C PRO A 143 -6.05 9.59 -0.65
N MET A 144 -6.06 9.26 0.64
CA MET A 144 -6.88 9.96 1.62
C MET A 144 -6.28 11.34 1.97
N TRP A 145 -4.94 11.40 2.08
CA TRP A 145 -4.16 12.64 2.15
C TRP A 145 -3.22 12.79 0.95
N ALA A 146 -3.41 13.83 0.17
CA ALA A 146 -2.55 14.19 -0.95
C ALA A 146 -1.24 14.86 -0.47
N SER A 147 -0.15 14.60 -1.20
CA SER A 147 1.13 15.29 -1.05
C SER A 147 1.85 15.40 -2.38
N ASP A 148 2.27 16.60 -2.75
CA ASP A 148 3.01 16.86 -4.00
C ASP A 148 4.44 16.27 -3.98
N LEU A 149 4.96 15.82 -2.84
CA LEU A 149 6.30 15.22 -2.75
C LEU A 149 6.47 13.88 -3.48
N VAL A 150 5.39 13.31 -3.99
CA VAL A 150 5.37 12.01 -4.69
C VAL A 150 5.15 12.15 -6.20
N ASP A 151 5.04 13.38 -6.71
CA ASP A 151 4.90 13.67 -8.14
C ASP A 151 6.14 14.33 -8.76
N ASP A 152 7.13 14.73 -7.95
CA ASP A 152 8.36 15.40 -8.40
C ASP A 152 9.27 14.48 -9.25
N PRO A 153 9.38 14.70 -10.57
CA PRO A 153 10.16 13.84 -11.45
C PRO A 153 11.66 14.16 -11.42
N ALA A 154 12.10 15.19 -10.68
CA ALA A 154 13.50 15.58 -10.64
C ALA A 154 14.40 14.43 -10.16
N PRO A 155 15.61 14.27 -10.72
CA PRO A 155 16.57 13.31 -10.22
C PRO A 155 16.92 13.61 -8.75
N HIS A 156 16.86 12.60 -7.89
CA HIS A 156 17.30 12.73 -6.51
C HIS A 156 18.84 12.77 -6.47
N PRO A 157 19.47 13.69 -5.72
CA PRO A 157 20.93 13.89 -5.77
C PRO A 157 21.75 12.71 -5.22
N SER A 158 21.17 11.91 -4.31
CA SER A 158 21.81 10.70 -3.77
C SER A 158 20.79 9.66 -3.29
N PRO A 159 20.10 8.94 -4.20
CA PRO A 159 18.98 8.08 -3.87
C PRO A 159 19.40 6.92 -2.95
N ALA A 160 20.53 6.27 -3.22
CA ALA A 160 21.05 5.19 -2.37
C ALA A 160 21.33 5.65 -0.92
N ALA A 161 21.88 6.86 -0.74
CA ALA A 161 22.10 7.40 0.59
C ALA A 161 20.78 7.76 1.29
N ALA A 162 19.77 8.23 0.54
CA ALA A 162 18.43 8.46 1.08
C ALA A 162 17.78 7.15 1.53
N MET A 163 17.79 6.09 0.69
CA MET A 163 17.24 4.78 1.03
C MET A 163 17.84 4.22 2.33
N ARG A 164 19.18 4.29 2.51
CA ARG A 164 19.82 3.87 3.77
C ARG A 164 19.37 4.68 4.99
N ARG A 165 19.16 5.99 4.84
CA ARG A 165 18.62 6.83 5.93
C ARG A 165 17.16 6.46 6.25
N LEU A 166 16.35 6.18 5.23
CA LEU A 166 14.97 5.73 5.40
C LEU A 166 14.92 4.36 6.09
N ALA A 167 15.78 3.41 5.70
CA ALA A 167 15.92 2.10 6.34
C ALA A 167 16.32 2.23 7.81
N ALA A 168 17.32 3.07 8.10
CA ALA A 168 17.75 3.33 9.47
C ALA A 168 16.62 3.94 10.32
N ARG A 169 15.77 4.80 9.75
CA ARG A 169 14.59 5.32 10.44
C ARG A 169 13.56 4.22 10.67
N LEU A 170 13.19 3.49 9.62
CA LEU A 170 12.21 2.40 9.69
C LEU A 170 12.55 1.41 10.81
N LEU A 171 13.82 0.99 10.90
CA LEU A 171 14.31 0.12 11.97
C LEU A 171 14.23 0.75 13.37
N ARG A 172 14.50 2.05 13.51
CA ARG A 172 14.37 2.73 14.82
C ARG A 172 12.91 2.82 15.25
N ASP A 173 12.04 3.26 14.34
CA ASP A 173 10.63 3.45 14.62
C ASP A 173 9.96 2.09 14.97
N ALA A 174 10.28 1.02 14.24
CA ALA A 174 9.80 -0.33 14.57
C ALA A 174 10.27 -0.80 15.96
N ARG A 175 11.55 -0.60 16.30
CA ARG A 175 12.09 -0.92 17.63
C ARG A 175 11.41 -0.15 18.75
N ASP A 176 10.95 1.07 18.51
CA ASP A 176 10.19 1.84 19.51
C ASP A 176 8.86 1.16 19.84
N VAL A 177 8.15 0.64 18.83
CA VAL A 177 6.91 -0.12 19.01
C VAL A 177 7.19 -1.50 19.63
N GLU A 178 8.19 -2.21 19.14
CA GLU A 178 8.59 -3.54 19.65
C GLU A 178 8.92 -3.52 21.14
N ARG A 179 9.64 -2.49 21.61
CA ARG A 179 9.94 -2.34 23.05
C ARG A 179 8.69 -2.17 23.90
N ILE A 180 7.70 -1.42 23.41
CA ILE A 180 6.42 -1.24 24.10
C ILE A 180 5.63 -2.55 24.09
N LEU A 181 5.57 -3.23 22.95
CA LEU A 181 4.93 -4.53 22.82
C LEU A 181 5.57 -5.57 23.74
N ALA A 182 6.90 -5.66 23.78
CA ALA A 182 7.62 -6.62 24.62
C ALA A 182 7.39 -6.36 26.12
N ASP A 183 7.35 -5.10 26.55
CA ASP A 183 7.00 -4.74 27.94
C ASP A 183 5.55 -5.10 28.27
N ALA A 184 4.61 -4.87 27.35
CA ALA A 184 3.19 -5.12 27.56
C ALA A 184 2.82 -6.62 27.47
N LEU A 185 3.56 -7.41 26.70
CA LEU A 185 3.19 -8.78 26.36
C LEU A 185 2.87 -9.68 27.58
N PRO A 186 3.64 -9.66 28.69
CA PRO A 186 3.30 -10.46 29.88
C PRO A 186 1.96 -10.07 30.53
N ARG A 187 1.45 -8.87 30.26
CA ARG A 187 0.17 -8.35 30.78
C ARG A 187 -0.98 -8.56 29.79
N LEU A 188 -0.67 -8.95 28.56
CA LEU A 188 -1.62 -9.27 27.50
C LEU A 188 -1.84 -10.80 27.38
N ASP A 189 -1.61 -11.54 28.46
CA ASP A 189 -1.79 -13.00 28.44
C ASP A 189 -3.24 -13.38 28.10
N GLY A 190 -3.41 -14.34 27.20
CA GLY A 190 -4.72 -14.71 26.64
C GLY A 190 -5.29 -13.74 25.59
N VAL A 191 -4.63 -12.62 25.28
CA VAL A 191 -5.05 -11.71 24.20
C VAL A 191 -4.45 -12.17 22.86
N ASP A 192 -5.28 -12.74 21.99
CA ASP A 192 -4.92 -13.10 20.61
C ASP A 192 -5.97 -12.56 19.61
N GLY A 193 -6.16 -11.25 19.64
CA GLY A 193 -7.07 -10.54 18.75
C GLY A 193 -6.46 -10.22 17.38
N PRO A 194 -7.29 -9.95 16.36
CA PRO A 194 -6.83 -9.60 15.01
C PRO A 194 -5.93 -8.35 14.97
N LEU A 195 -6.16 -7.38 15.86
CA LEU A 195 -5.33 -6.18 15.98
C LEU A 195 -3.90 -6.51 16.42
N LEU A 196 -3.73 -7.40 17.39
CA LEU A 196 -2.42 -7.80 17.88
C LEU A 196 -1.65 -8.60 16.84
N ARG A 197 -2.33 -9.55 16.16
CA ARG A 197 -1.73 -10.30 15.05
C ARG A 197 -1.28 -9.38 13.92
N ALA A 198 -2.13 -8.44 13.51
CA ALA A 198 -1.81 -7.47 12.47
C ALA A 198 -0.65 -6.53 12.86
N ALA A 199 -0.62 -6.05 14.10
CA ALA A 199 0.47 -5.21 14.59
C ALA A 199 1.81 -5.96 14.58
N ARG A 200 1.84 -7.23 15.04
CA ARG A 200 3.03 -8.09 15.00
C ARG A 200 3.51 -8.33 13.57
N TRP A 201 2.59 -8.74 12.70
CA TRP A 201 2.91 -8.99 11.30
C TRP A 201 3.52 -7.76 10.62
N ALA A 202 2.96 -6.56 10.84
CA ALA A 202 3.53 -5.33 10.29
C ALA A 202 4.96 -5.05 10.78
N LEU A 203 5.28 -5.37 12.04
CA LEU A 203 6.64 -5.24 12.59
C LEU A 203 7.59 -6.32 12.03
N GLU A 204 7.11 -7.54 11.83
CA GLU A 204 7.89 -8.66 11.27
C GLU A 204 8.39 -8.39 9.84
N LEU A 205 7.68 -7.56 9.07
CA LEU A 205 8.09 -7.15 7.71
C LEU A 205 9.30 -6.19 7.71
N VAL A 206 9.49 -5.43 8.80
CA VAL A 206 10.43 -4.30 8.82
C VAL A 206 11.89 -4.69 8.61
N PRO A 207 12.45 -5.72 9.27
CA PRO A 207 13.86 -6.07 9.10
C PRO A 207 14.20 -6.41 7.65
N GLY A 208 13.39 -7.25 7.00
CA GLY A 208 13.59 -7.63 5.61
C GLY A 208 13.52 -6.44 4.67
N LEU A 209 12.49 -5.60 4.81
CA LEU A 209 12.32 -4.41 3.98
C LEU A 209 13.48 -3.42 4.12
N ALA A 210 13.99 -3.25 5.34
CA ALA A 210 15.15 -2.40 5.59
C ALA A 210 16.43 -2.96 4.94
N GLU A 211 16.65 -4.27 4.99
CA GLU A 211 17.77 -4.93 4.30
C GLU A 211 17.68 -4.73 2.78
N ASP A 212 16.49 -4.87 2.20
CA ASP A 212 16.26 -4.61 0.78
C ASP A 212 16.68 -3.18 0.43
N TRP A 213 16.27 -2.17 1.21
CA TRP A 213 16.64 -0.77 0.96
C TRP A 213 18.12 -0.45 1.14
N ILE A 214 18.84 -1.24 1.94
CA ILE A 214 20.28 -1.04 2.21
C ILE A 214 21.13 -1.72 1.13
N HIS A 215 20.74 -2.92 0.73
CA HIS A 215 21.58 -3.84 -0.04
C HIS A 215 21.19 -3.97 -1.51
N THR A 216 20.01 -3.48 -1.91
CA THR A 216 19.61 -3.42 -3.32
C THR A 216 19.81 -2.02 -3.90
N PRO A 217 20.18 -1.90 -5.19
CA PRO A 217 20.10 -0.62 -5.89
C PRO A 217 18.65 -0.08 -5.87
N PRO A 218 18.44 1.23 -5.61
CA PRO A 218 17.10 1.80 -5.63
C PRO A 218 16.42 1.56 -6.99
N ALA A 219 15.19 1.03 -6.98
CA ALA A 219 14.42 0.76 -8.19
C ALA A 219 14.04 2.04 -8.97
N GLY A 220 13.95 3.18 -8.27
CA GLY A 220 13.79 4.51 -8.85
C GLY A 220 14.84 5.48 -8.29
N THR A 221 15.15 6.51 -9.08
CA THR A 221 16.18 7.52 -8.74
C THR A 221 15.63 8.95 -8.68
N THR A 222 14.31 9.12 -8.77
CA THR A 222 13.63 10.42 -8.72
C THR A 222 13.32 10.85 -7.29
N MET A 223 13.03 12.14 -7.11
CA MET A 223 12.49 12.70 -5.87
C MET A 223 11.17 12.01 -5.49
N ALA A 224 10.26 11.83 -6.45
CA ALA A 224 8.99 11.13 -6.29
C ALA A 224 9.14 9.72 -5.70
N TYR A 225 10.03 8.91 -6.26
CA TYR A 225 10.24 7.54 -5.77
C TYR A 225 10.77 7.52 -4.33
N VAL A 226 11.78 8.35 -4.03
CA VAL A 226 12.31 8.46 -2.66
C VAL A 226 11.24 9.01 -1.69
N GLY A 227 10.38 9.91 -2.17
CA GLY A 227 9.21 10.42 -1.44
C GLY A 227 8.19 9.33 -1.11
N SER A 228 7.86 8.48 -2.08
CA SER A 228 6.96 7.33 -1.89
C SER A 228 7.51 6.35 -0.86
N VAL A 229 8.80 5.99 -0.95
CA VAL A 229 9.47 5.13 0.04
C VAL A 229 9.49 5.79 1.43
N ASP A 230 9.70 7.11 1.51
CA ASP A 230 9.64 7.85 2.77
C ASP A 230 8.24 7.76 3.40
N ALA A 231 7.17 7.89 2.60
CA ALA A 231 5.79 7.76 3.06
C ALA A 231 5.50 6.34 3.55
N PHE A 232 5.87 5.33 2.76
CA PHE A 232 5.69 3.92 3.10
C PHE A 232 6.40 3.55 4.42
N GLY A 233 7.66 3.96 4.57
CA GLY A 233 8.47 3.66 5.74
C GLY A 233 8.00 4.37 7.03
N ARG A 234 7.20 5.43 6.94
CA ARG A 234 6.54 6.05 8.11
C ARG A 234 5.25 5.35 8.46
N ARG A 235 4.49 5.00 7.42
CA ARG A 235 3.18 4.36 7.51
C ARG A 235 3.24 3.00 8.20
N LEU A 236 4.24 2.17 7.88
CA LEU A 236 4.32 0.81 8.41
C LEU A 236 4.41 0.75 9.96
N PRO A 237 5.39 1.38 10.63
CA PRO A 237 5.46 1.38 12.10
C PRO A 237 4.31 2.17 12.75
N LEU A 238 3.81 3.23 12.11
CA LEU A 238 2.68 4.00 12.61
C LEU A 238 1.39 3.16 12.65
N ARG A 239 1.12 2.39 11.59
CA ARG A 239 -0.02 1.46 11.53
C ARG A 239 0.08 0.36 12.60
N ALA A 240 1.28 -0.21 12.81
CA ALA A 240 1.52 -1.18 13.86
C ALA A 240 1.27 -0.58 15.26
N ALA A 241 1.82 0.60 15.53
CA ALA A 241 1.62 1.34 16.78
C ALA A 241 0.14 1.66 17.04
N ALA A 242 -0.59 2.10 16.01
CA ALA A 242 -2.00 2.43 16.08
C ALA A 242 -2.88 1.20 16.42
N MET A 243 -2.65 0.07 15.75
CA MET A 243 -3.38 -1.17 16.05
C MET A 243 -3.03 -1.69 17.46
N LEU A 244 -1.76 -1.64 17.86
CA LEU A 244 -1.34 -2.00 19.21
C LEU A 244 -1.94 -1.08 20.29
N LEU A 245 -2.05 0.23 20.03
CA LEU A 245 -2.68 1.17 20.95
C LEU A 245 -4.13 0.79 21.26
N ARG A 246 -4.87 0.32 20.25
CA ARG A 246 -6.24 -0.15 20.45
C ARG A 246 -6.29 -1.39 21.35
N VAL A 247 -5.36 -2.34 21.16
CA VAL A 247 -5.22 -3.52 22.03
C VAL A 247 -4.92 -3.10 23.48
N LEU A 248 -3.97 -2.19 23.68
CA LEU A 248 -3.59 -1.73 25.01
C LEU A 248 -4.73 -0.97 25.71
N ARG A 249 -5.52 -0.17 24.97
CA ARG A 249 -6.69 0.52 25.51
C ARG A 249 -7.79 -0.45 25.93
N GLU A 250 -8.05 -1.47 25.13
CA GLU A 250 -9.06 -2.50 25.45
C GLU A 250 -8.67 -3.30 26.69
N ALA A 251 -7.37 -3.54 26.89
CA ALA A 251 -6.83 -4.22 28.07
C ALA A 251 -6.59 -3.32 29.29
N ASP A 252 -6.89 -2.01 29.22
CA ASP A 252 -6.55 -1.00 30.23
C ASP A 252 -5.05 -1.05 30.65
N ASP A 253 -4.16 -1.28 29.67
CA ASP A 253 -2.72 -1.43 29.94
C ASP A 253 -2.03 -0.08 30.15
N ARG A 254 -1.19 -0.02 31.18
CA ARG A 254 -0.38 1.16 31.53
C ARG A 254 0.51 1.71 30.43
N ALA A 255 0.82 0.93 29.39
CA ALA A 255 1.61 1.36 28.24
C ALA A 255 0.81 2.19 27.23
N ALA A 256 -0.53 2.19 27.29
CA ALA A 256 -1.38 2.89 26.32
C ALA A 256 -1.07 4.40 26.21
N PRO A 257 -0.92 5.19 27.30
CA PRO A 257 -0.64 6.63 27.18
C PRO A 257 0.69 6.93 26.47
N ARG A 258 1.72 6.11 26.72
CA ARG A 258 3.03 6.25 26.07
C ARG A 258 2.93 6.00 24.57
N LEU A 259 2.21 4.95 24.17
CA LEU A 259 2.03 4.61 22.77
C LEU A 259 1.15 5.63 22.04
N GLU A 260 0.13 6.17 22.72
CA GLU A 260 -0.70 7.26 22.19
C GLU A 260 0.12 8.52 21.91
N GLN A 261 1.00 8.93 22.83
CA GLN A 261 1.89 10.07 22.61
C GLN A 261 2.82 9.83 21.40
N LEU A 262 3.32 8.61 21.22
CA LEU A 262 4.15 8.23 20.08
C LEU A 262 3.38 8.33 18.76
N VAL A 263 2.16 7.76 18.71
CA VAL A 263 1.27 7.82 17.55
C VAL A 263 0.93 9.28 17.19
N ALA A 264 0.58 10.11 18.18
CA ALA A 264 0.32 11.53 17.97
C ALA A 264 1.53 12.26 17.38
N THR A 265 2.71 12.08 17.98
CA THR A 265 3.96 12.70 17.52
C THR A 265 4.31 12.29 16.09
N TRP A 266 4.15 11.01 15.75
CA TRP A 266 4.41 10.51 14.41
C TRP A 266 3.37 10.99 13.38
N CYS A 267 2.09 11.07 13.75
CA CYS A 267 1.07 11.65 12.89
C CYS A 267 1.37 13.12 12.56
N ASP A 268 1.76 13.92 13.54
CA ASP A 268 2.12 15.32 13.34
C ASP A 268 3.36 15.47 12.46
N ALA A 269 4.40 14.67 12.74
CA ALA A 269 5.61 14.66 11.93
C ALA A 269 5.34 14.20 10.48
N PHE A 270 4.45 13.22 10.29
CA PHE A 270 4.08 12.72 8.97
C PHE A 270 3.28 13.78 8.18
N ALA A 271 2.27 14.38 8.82
CA ALA A 271 1.47 15.44 8.25
C ALA A 271 2.33 16.65 7.85
N LEU A 272 3.25 17.09 8.71
CA LEU A 272 4.14 18.21 8.44
C LEU A 272 5.13 17.90 7.32
N ARG A 273 5.78 16.72 7.36
CA ARG A 273 6.79 16.31 6.37
C ARG A 273 6.23 16.29 4.96
N PHE A 274 4.99 15.83 4.81
CA PHE A 274 4.33 15.65 3.52
C PHE A 274 3.34 16.76 3.18
N ARG A 275 3.20 17.78 4.04
CA ARG A 275 2.20 18.84 3.88
C ARG A 275 0.82 18.23 3.58
N ALA A 276 0.48 17.19 4.33
CA ALA A 276 -0.63 16.31 4.05
C ALA A 276 -1.94 17.10 3.94
N ARG A 277 -2.60 17.00 2.78
CA ARG A 277 -3.87 17.69 2.51
C ARG A 277 -4.97 16.66 2.33
N TRP A 278 -6.05 16.80 3.10
CA TRP A 278 -7.22 15.95 2.95
C TRP A 278 -7.77 16.04 1.52
N VAL A 279 -8.02 14.88 0.91
CA VAL A 279 -8.74 14.79 -0.36
C VAL A 279 -10.22 14.57 -0.02
N PRO A 280 -11.15 15.45 -0.44
CA PRO A 280 -12.58 15.25 -0.18
C PRO A 280 -13.04 13.87 -0.70
N LEU A 281 -13.92 13.20 0.05
CA LEU A 281 -14.35 11.84 -0.30
C LEU A 281 -15.01 11.80 -1.68
N GLU A 282 -15.78 12.83 -2.00
CA GLU A 282 -16.39 13.03 -3.31
C GLU A 282 -15.35 13.09 -4.44
N HIS A 283 -14.18 13.71 -4.21
CA HIS A 283 -13.10 13.75 -5.20
C HIS A 283 -12.43 12.38 -5.32
N GLN A 284 -12.27 11.64 -4.21
CA GLN A 284 -11.70 10.30 -4.24
C GLN A 284 -12.57 9.36 -5.09
N VAL A 285 -13.88 9.35 -4.80
CA VAL A 285 -14.87 8.52 -5.50
C VAL A 285 -15.02 8.94 -6.96
N GLU A 286 -15.05 10.24 -7.26
CA GLU A 286 -15.13 10.74 -8.64
C GLU A 286 -13.91 10.31 -9.45
N HIS A 287 -12.70 10.42 -8.87
CA HIS A 287 -11.47 10.01 -9.55
C HIS A 287 -11.42 8.51 -9.83
N GLN A 288 -11.80 7.69 -8.83
CA GLN A 288 -11.92 6.24 -9.00
C GLN A 288 -12.94 5.90 -10.10
N SER A 289 -14.12 6.52 -10.07
CA SER A 289 -15.21 6.25 -11.02
C SER A 289 -14.83 6.61 -12.46
N ARG A 290 -14.21 7.77 -12.68
CA ARG A 290 -13.70 8.18 -13.99
C ARG A 290 -12.66 7.19 -14.52
N THR A 291 -11.75 6.76 -13.66
CA THR A 291 -10.70 5.80 -14.00
C THR A 291 -11.29 4.43 -14.36
N VAL A 292 -12.28 3.94 -13.60
CA VAL A 292 -13.02 2.70 -13.90
C VAL A 292 -13.68 2.78 -15.28
N LEU A 293 -14.38 3.87 -15.58
CA LEU A 293 -15.09 4.02 -16.86
C LEU A 293 -14.12 4.06 -18.04
N VAL A 294 -13.01 4.79 -17.93
CA VAL A 294 -11.98 4.83 -18.98
C VAL A 294 -11.31 3.47 -19.14
N ALA A 295 -10.90 2.82 -18.06
CA ALA A 295 -10.30 1.49 -18.11
C ALA A 295 -11.25 0.48 -18.76
N ALA A 296 -12.54 0.52 -18.41
CA ALA A 296 -13.56 -0.34 -19.00
C ALA A 296 -13.77 -0.09 -20.50
N GLN A 297 -13.65 1.15 -20.96
CA GLN A 297 -13.73 1.50 -22.38
C GLN A 297 -12.48 1.06 -23.16
N GLN A 298 -11.29 1.31 -22.62
CA GLN A 298 -10.02 1.02 -23.28
C GLN A 298 -9.68 -0.47 -23.29
N ALA A 299 -10.06 -1.22 -22.24
CA ALA A 299 -9.81 -2.65 -22.13
C ALA A 299 -10.81 -3.52 -22.90
N ARG A 300 -11.88 -2.94 -23.47
CA ARG A 300 -12.87 -3.71 -24.23
C ARG A 300 -12.20 -4.41 -25.41
N PRO A 301 -12.43 -5.72 -25.59
CA PRO A 301 -12.00 -6.41 -26.80
C PRO A 301 -12.60 -5.70 -28.01
N ARG A 302 -11.75 -5.27 -28.96
CA ARG A 302 -12.25 -4.81 -30.25
C ARG A 302 -12.90 -6.01 -30.94
N ALA A 303 -14.12 -5.84 -31.44
CA ALA A 303 -14.76 -6.86 -32.26
C ALA A 303 -13.83 -7.17 -33.45
N ALA A 304 -13.52 -8.46 -33.62
CA ALA A 304 -12.77 -8.97 -34.77
C ALA A 304 -13.58 -8.84 -36.06
#